data_AF-A0ABC8RYX6-F1
#
_entry.id   AF-A0ABC8RYX6-F1
#
_cell.length_a   1.000
_cell.length_b   1.000
_cell.length_c   1.000
_cell.angle_alpha   90.00
_cell.angle_beta   90.00
_cell.angle_gamma   90.00
#
_symmetry.space_group_name_H-M   'P 1'
#
loop_
_entity.id
_entity.type
_entity.pdbx_description
1 polymer ?
#
loop_
_entity_poly.entity_id
_entity_poly.type
_entity_poly.pdbx_seq_one_letter_code
_entity_poly.pdbx_strand_id
1 'polypeptide(L)'
;MTDQENCRRVTRLGKKRAAEAMALGESQQVQQSANKKRVVLGELQKLSNIVANRNPNQNLGSELRKPICRSKKKFKKAVTAATVTKKNAEDIDAKSDDPQMCGSYVSEIYEYLRSMEMEAKRRPLPDYIEKVQKDVSANMRGVLVDWLVEVAAEYKLLSDTLYLTVSYIDRFLSMNVLNRQRLQLLGVTSMLIASKYEEINPPHVEDFCYITDNTYSKEEVVKMEADVLKSLKFEMGNPTIKTFLRRFTTVGQEDYNTSNLQLEFLGYYLAELSLLDYCCIRFLPSLVAASVIFLSRFTLRPKLHPWSSALQQYSGYKPVDLKDCVCLIHELQLSKRGSSLVAVREKYKQHKFKCVSTLSSLPEIPQSFFEDAKE
;
A
#
# COMPACT_ATOMS: atom_id res chain seq x y z
N MET A 1 -18.55 20.22 -19.24
CA MET A 1 -18.29 19.27 -20.35
C MET A 1 -16.81 19.00 -20.56
N THR A 2 -15.91 19.98 -20.36
CA THR A 2 -14.46 19.84 -20.52
C THR A 2 -13.78 18.87 -19.54
N ASP A 3 -14.21 18.83 -18.27
CA ASP A 3 -13.58 17.96 -17.25
C ASP A 3 -13.79 16.46 -17.51
N GLN A 4 -14.94 16.08 -18.06
CA GLN A 4 -15.28 14.68 -18.32
C GLN A 4 -14.51 14.13 -19.53
N GLU A 5 -14.25 14.97 -20.54
CA GLU A 5 -13.45 14.59 -21.70
C GLU A 5 -11.95 14.49 -21.37
N ASN A 6 -11.46 15.37 -20.49
CA ASN A 6 -10.09 15.31 -20.00
C ASN A 6 -9.86 14.08 -19.11
N CYS A 7 -10.81 13.75 -18.23
CA CYS A 7 -10.78 12.52 -17.42
C CYS A 7 -10.75 11.26 -18.30
N ARG A 8 -11.63 11.17 -19.30
CA ARG A 8 -11.63 10.05 -20.27
C ARG A 8 -10.32 9.90 -21.04
N ARG A 9 -9.68 11.00 -21.43
CA ARG A 9 -8.38 10.96 -22.12
C ARG A 9 -7.27 10.45 -21.20
N VAL A 10 -7.27 10.87 -19.94
CA VAL A 10 -6.33 10.40 -18.91
C VAL A 10 -6.52 8.90 -18.66
N THR A 11 -7.75 8.44 -18.47
CA THR A 11 -8.07 7.01 -18.27
C THR A 11 -7.69 6.16 -19.48
N ARG A 12 -7.86 6.65 -20.72
CA ARG A 12 -7.35 5.96 -21.93
C ARG A 12 -5.83 5.86 -21.96
N LEU A 13 -5.13 6.91 -21.52
CA LEU A 13 -3.66 6.92 -21.47
C LEU A 13 -3.12 6.01 -20.37
N GLY A 14 -3.67 6.04 -19.15
CA GLY A 14 -3.27 5.10 -18.10
C GLY A 14 -3.68 3.67 -18.39
N LYS A 15 -4.81 3.45 -19.07
CA LYS A 15 -5.15 2.14 -19.62
C LYS A 15 -4.08 1.65 -20.59
N LYS A 16 -3.68 2.48 -21.56
CA LYS A 16 -2.64 2.11 -22.55
C LYS A 16 -1.34 1.76 -21.83
N ARG A 17 -0.91 2.57 -20.85
CA ARG A 17 0.26 2.29 -20.00
C ARG A 17 0.14 0.95 -19.27
N ALA A 18 -1.03 0.66 -18.67
CA ALA A 18 -1.29 -0.58 -17.97
C ALA A 18 -1.24 -1.79 -18.91
N ALA A 19 -1.96 -1.74 -20.03
CA ALA A 19 -1.98 -2.80 -21.03
C ALA A 19 -0.59 -3.02 -21.65
N GLU A 20 0.16 -1.96 -21.97
CA GLU A 20 1.53 -2.05 -22.48
C GLU A 20 2.49 -2.66 -21.45
N ALA A 21 2.42 -2.26 -20.18
CA ALA A 21 3.26 -2.85 -19.13
C ALA A 21 2.95 -4.33 -18.90
N MET A 22 1.70 -4.75 -19.12
CA MET A 22 1.28 -6.16 -19.04
C MET A 22 1.66 -6.96 -20.30
N ALA A 23 1.85 -6.30 -21.45
CA ALA A 23 2.26 -6.92 -22.71
C ALA A 23 3.79 -6.98 -22.92
N LEU A 24 4.55 -6.03 -22.38
CA LEU A 24 6.00 -5.93 -22.53
C LEU A 24 6.72 -6.97 -21.66
N GLY A 25 6.85 -8.18 -22.19
CA GLY A 25 7.54 -9.30 -21.55
C GLY A 25 8.45 -10.13 -22.46
N GLU A 26 8.33 -10.00 -23.78
CA GLU A 26 9.01 -10.88 -24.73
C GLU A 26 10.40 -10.37 -25.17
N SER A 27 10.98 -9.35 -24.56
CA SER A 27 12.18 -8.72 -25.12
C SER A 27 13.17 -8.22 -24.09
N GLN A 28 13.76 -9.13 -23.32
CA GLN A 28 15.07 -8.91 -22.70
C GLN A 28 15.93 -10.18 -22.73
N GLN A 29 16.22 -10.65 -23.94
CA GLN A 29 17.52 -11.21 -24.29
C GLN A 29 17.76 -10.91 -25.77
N VAL A 30 18.99 -10.53 -26.09
CA VAL A 30 19.54 -10.14 -27.41
C VAL A 30 19.54 -8.63 -27.66
N GLN A 31 20.70 -8.02 -27.38
CA GLN A 31 21.12 -6.76 -27.97
C GLN A 31 22.21 -7.07 -29.01
N GLN A 32 22.11 -6.42 -30.18
CA GLN A 32 23.06 -6.34 -31.32
C GLN A 32 23.10 -7.58 -32.24
N SER A 33 22.90 -7.51 -33.55
CA SER A 33 23.37 -6.53 -34.53
C SER A 33 22.49 -6.51 -35.80
N ALA A 34 22.66 -5.46 -36.62
CA ALA A 34 21.88 -5.18 -37.82
C ALA A 34 22.35 -5.93 -39.09
N ASN A 35 21.36 -6.34 -39.90
CA ASN A 35 21.33 -6.55 -41.36
C ASN A 35 22.51 -7.26 -42.07
N LYS A 36 22.24 -8.46 -42.60
CA LYS A 36 22.14 -8.74 -44.07
C LYS A 36 21.94 -10.23 -44.42
N LYS A 37 21.05 -10.44 -45.40
CA LYS A 37 20.95 -11.51 -46.43
C LYS A 37 20.52 -12.93 -46.06
N ARG A 38 19.60 -13.39 -46.90
CA ARG A 38 18.93 -14.69 -47.08
C ARG A 38 19.87 -15.72 -47.70
N VAL A 39 20.00 -16.93 -47.12
CA VAL A 39 20.38 -18.19 -47.80
C VAL A 39 19.77 -19.39 -47.03
N VAL A 40 19.42 -20.42 -47.78
CA VAL A 40 18.69 -21.65 -47.46
C VAL A 40 19.64 -22.83 -47.15
N LEU A 41 19.11 -23.86 -46.47
CA LEU A 41 19.56 -25.28 -46.34
C LEU A 41 20.66 -25.64 -45.32
N GLY A 42 20.40 -26.73 -44.60
CA GLY A 42 21.44 -27.65 -44.12
C GLY A 42 21.31 -28.11 -42.68
N GLU A 43 20.77 -29.32 -42.48
CA GLU A 43 20.92 -30.14 -41.27
C GLU A 43 22.41 -30.40 -40.94
N LEU A 44 22.75 -30.60 -39.66
CA LEU A 44 23.39 -31.82 -39.12
C LEU A 44 23.96 -31.64 -37.69
N GLN A 45 23.52 -32.58 -36.84
CA GLN A 45 24.27 -33.39 -35.86
C GLN A 45 25.00 -32.79 -34.63
N LYS A 46 24.44 -33.17 -33.48
CA LYS A 46 25.06 -33.83 -32.30
C LYS A 46 26.59 -33.98 -32.31
N LEU A 47 27.22 -33.55 -31.21
CA LEU A 47 28.27 -34.34 -30.56
C LEU A 47 28.24 -34.13 -29.03
N SER A 48 28.60 -35.20 -28.35
CA SER A 48 28.43 -35.52 -26.95
C SER A 48 29.76 -35.47 -26.17
N ASN A 49 29.63 -35.25 -24.85
CA ASN A 49 30.47 -35.73 -23.75
C ASN A 49 31.93 -35.25 -23.65
N ILE A 50 32.35 -34.79 -22.46
CA ILE A 50 33.13 -35.60 -21.51
C ILE A 50 33.33 -34.86 -20.17
N VAL A 51 33.23 -35.68 -19.13
CA VAL A 51 33.42 -35.46 -17.69
C VAL A 51 34.90 -35.21 -17.35
N ALA A 52 35.17 -34.36 -16.36
CA ALA A 52 36.33 -34.52 -15.49
C ALA A 52 35.97 -34.12 -14.05
N ASN A 53 35.95 -35.13 -13.20
CA ASN A 53 35.72 -35.14 -11.77
C ASN A 53 37.05 -34.86 -11.03
N ARG A 54 37.03 -34.11 -9.91
CA ARG A 54 37.94 -34.26 -8.76
C ARG A 54 37.61 -33.28 -7.62
N ASN A 55 36.97 -33.82 -6.59
CA ASN A 55 37.08 -33.43 -5.16
C ASN A 55 38.11 -34.39 -4.50
N PRO A 56 38.65 -34.20 -3.26
CA PRO A 56 37.88 -33.74 -2.08
C PRO A 56 38.61 -33.05 -0.89
N ASN A 57 37.76 -32.60 0.05
CA ASN A 57 37.93 -32.50 1.52
C ASN A 57 38.69 -31.32 2.15
N GLN A 58 37.96 -30.53 2.95
CA GLN A 58 38.15 -30.45 4.41
C GLN A 58 36.86 -30.02 5.12
N ASN A 59 36.51 -30.79 6.16
CA ASN A 59 35.40 -30.60 7.09
C ASN A 59 35.70 -29.49 8.11
N LEU A 60 34.66 -28.75 8.53
CA LEU A 60 34.48 -28.40 9.95
C LEU A 60 32.98 -28.14 10.20
N GLY A 61 32.38 -28.95 11.07
CA GLY A 61 30.99 -28.82 11.49
C GLY A 61 30.87 -28.10 12.83
N SER A 62 29.68 -27.52 13.08
CA SER A 62 29.08 -27.49 14.42
C SER A 62 27.62 -26.98 14.36
N GLU A 63 26.71 -27.93 14.61
CA GLU A 63 25.50 -27.87 15.43
C GLU A 63 24.46 -26.74 15.26
N LEU A 64 23.27 -27.19 14.84
CA LEU A 64 21.97 -26.57 15.10
C LEU A 64 21.69 -26.46 16.60
N ARG A 65 21.17 -25.32 17.06
CA ARG A 65 20.38 -25.23 18.31
C ARG A 65 19.08 -24.44 18.10
N LYS A 66 17.97 -25.12 18.41
CA LYS A 66 16.60 -24.60 18.54
C LYS A 66 16.49 -23.71 19.79
N PRO A 67 15.67 -22.64 19.82
CA PRO A 67 15.23 -22.06 21.07
C PRO A 67 14.00 -22.80 21.61
N ILE A 68 14.11 -23.23 22.86
CA ILE A 68 13.10 -23.91 23.66
C ILE A 68 12.05 -22.89 24.13
N CYS A 69 10.79 -23.26 23.94
CA CYS A 69 9.59 -22.65 24.52
C CYS A 69 9.61 -22.81 26.06
N ARG A 70 9.45 -21.71 26.81
CA ARG A 70 9.19 -21.76 28.27
C ARG A 70 7.84 -21.14 28.60
N SER A 71 7.09 -21.92 29.37
CA SER A 71 5.72 -21.73 29.81
C SER A 71 5.51 -20.58 30.80
N LYS A 72 4.32 -19.99 30.68
CA LYS A 72 3.58 -19.11 31.60
C LYS A 72 3.95 -19.21 33.09
N LYS A 73 4.24 -18.06 33.71
CA LYS A 73 3.99 -17.82 35.14
C LYS A 73 3.29 -16.47 35.32
N LYS A 74 2.11 -16.54 35.95
CA LYS A 74 1.29 -15.41 36.41
C LYS A 74 2.05 -14.67 37.51
N PHE A 75 2.19 -13.35 37.39
CA PHE A 75 2.43 -12.46 38.52
C PHE A 75 1.29 -11.47 38.61
N LYS A 76 0.46 -11.63 39.66
CA LYS A 76 -0.39 -10.56 40.18
C LYS A 76 0.54 -9.60 40.94
N LYS A 77 0.46 -8.30 40.67
CA LYS A 77 0.84 -7.32 41.68
C LYS A 77 -0.04 -6.07 41.60
N ALA A 78 -0.38 -5.63 42.80
CA ALA A 78 -1.38 -4.66 43.15
C ALA A 78 -1.08 -3.25 42.64
N VAL A 79 -2.17 -2.53 42.41
CA VAL A 79 -2.26 -1.10 42.14
C VAL A 79 -1.77 -0.32 43.35
N THR A 80 -0.82 0.59 43.15
CA THR A 80 -0.64 1.76 44.00
C THR A 80 -0.58 2.98 43.08
N ALA A 81 -1.60 3.82 43.20
CA ALA A 81 -1.75 5.07 42.49
C ALA A 81 -0.63 6.04 42.89
N ALA A 82 0.16 6.46 41.91
CA ALA A 82 1.00 7.65 42.00
C ALA A 82 0.44 8.66 40.99
N THR A 83 -0.35 9.58 41.52
CA THR A 83 -0.97 10.68 40.78
C THR A 83 0.12 11.67 40.38
N VAL A 84 0.69 11.51 39.19
CA VAL A 84 1.48 12.56 38.54
C VAL A 84 0.49 13.40 37.74
N THR A 85 0.22 14.60 38.22
CA THR A 85 -0.60 15.62 37.59
C THR A 85 0.00 16.01 36.24
N LYS A 86 -0.42 15.35 35.16
CA LYS A 86 -0.24 15.83 33.79
C LYS A 86 -1.21 16.99 33.56
N LYS A 87 -0.67 18.11 33.06
CA LYS A 87 -1.45 19.20 32.45
C LYS A 87 -2.52 18.61 31.54
N ASN A 88 -3.74 19.12 31.67
CA ASN A 88 -4.93 18.77 30.88
C ASN A 88 -4.62 18.69 29.39
N ALA A 89 -4.35 17.49 28.88
CA ALA A 89 -4.62 17.15 27.49
C ALA A 89 -6.11 16.83 27.46
N GLU A 90 -6.90 17.67 26.80
CA GLU A 90 -8.29 17.34 26.50
C GLU A 90 -8.30 15.98 25.80
N ASP A 91 -9.01 15.01 26.37
CA ASP A 91 -9.13 13.69 25.78
C ASP A 91 -9.78 13.85 24.41
N ILE A 92 -9.06 13.49 23.34
CA ILE A 92 -9.58 13.59 21.96
C ILE A 92 -10.79 12.65 21.79
N ASP A 93 -10.89 11.63 22.64
CA ASP A 93 -12.02 10.69 22.71
C ASP A 93 -13.06 11.13 23.75
N ALA A 94 -12.92 12.31 24.38
CA ALA A 94 -13.94 12.87 25.26
C ALA A 94 -15.28 12.90 24.51
N LYS A 95 -16.35 12.58 25.24
CA LYS A 95 -17.70 12.40 24.70
C LYS A 95 -18.08 13.54 23.75
N SER A 96 -17.90 13.31 22.46
CA SER A 96 -18.51 14.12 21.41
C SER A 96 -20.03 13.96 21.54
N ASP A 97 -20.76 15.07 21.49
CA ASP A 97 -22.22 15.05 21.48
C ASP A 97 -22.78 14.45 20.17
N ASP A 98 -21.93 14.28 19.15
CA ASP A 98 -22.28 13.61 17.89
C ASP A 98 -22.32 12.08 18.06
N PRO A 99 -23.51 11.43 17.96
CA PRO A 99 -23.64 9.99 18.05
C PRO A 99 -22.86 9.23 16.98
N GLN A 100 -22.55 9.86 15.83
CA GLN A 100 -21.76 9.24 14.75
C GLN A 100 -20.29 9.04 15.11
N MET A 101 -19.79 9.78 16.11
CA MET A 101 -18.41 9.65 16.59
C MET A 101 -18.22 8.44 17.52
N CYS A 102 -19.30 7.79 17.94
CA CYS A 102 -19.29 6.54 18.71
C CYS A 102 -18.33 6.54 19.92
N GLY A 103 -18.19 7.69 20.61
CA GLY A 103 -17.14 7.95 21.60
C GLY A 103 -16.95 6.84 22.65
N SER A 104 -18.04 6.22 23.11
CA SER A 104 -18.01 5.13 24.09
C SER A 104 -17.31 3.86 23.61
N TYR A 105 -17.28 3.61 22.30
CA TYR A 105 -16.72 2.40 21.69
C TYR A 105 -15.36 2.65 21.02
N VAL A 106 -14.90 3.90 20.94
CA VAL A 106 -13.71 4.28 20.17
C VAL A 106 -12.48 3.48 20.59
N SER A 107 -12.27 3.29 21.89
CA SER A 107 -11.14 2.50 22.41
C SER A 107 -11.24 1.02 22.01
N GLU A 108 -12.40 0.40 22.20
CA GLU A 108 -12.64 -1.01 21.85
C GLU A 108 -12.53 -1.25 20.34
N ILE A 109 -13.07 -0.34 19.52
CA ILE A 109 -12.96 -0.39 18.06
C ILE A 109 -11.50 -0.27 17.64
N TYR A 110 -10.76 0.66 18.23
CA TYR A 110 -9.34 0.84 17.90
C TYR A 110 -8.52 -0.39 18.26
N GLU A 111 -8.69 -0.94 19.46
CA GLU A 111 -8.03 -2.17 19.91
C GLU A 111 -8.37 -3.36 19.00
N TYR A 112 -9.63 -3.50 18.61
CA TYR A 112 -10.08 -4.52 17.67
C TYR A 112 -9.38 -4.37 16.31
N LEU A 113 -9.36 -3.18 15.73
CA LEU A 113 -8.70 -2.92 14.45
C LEU A 113 -7.18 -3.17 14.51
N ARG A 114 -6.52 -2.79 15.62
CA ARG A 114 -5.10 -3.10 15.87
C ARG A 114 -4.85 -4.60 15.97
N SER A 115 -5.75 -5.35 16.60
CA SER A 115 -5.65 -6.82 16.65
C SER A 115 -5.83 -7.45 15.26
N MET A 116 -6.79 -6.95 14.48
CA MET A 116 -7.09 -7.44 13.14
C MET A 116 -5.95 -7.22 12.15
N GLU A 117 -5.31 -6.04 12.15
CA GLU A 117 -4.21 -5.76 11.20
C GLU A 117 -2.99 -6.66 11.44
N MET A 118 -2.84 -7.23 12.64
CA MET A 118 -1.76 -8.15 12.99
C MET A 118 -2.05 -9.60 12.58
N GLU A 119 -3.29 -9.95 12.23
CA GLU A 119 -3.66 -11.31 11.84
C GLU A 119 -2.95 -11.71 10.53
N ALA A 120 -2.11 -12.75 10.59
CA ALA A 120 -1.36 -13.22 9.42
C ALA A 120 -2.26 -13.55 8.20
N LYS A 121 -3.47 -14.08 8.43
CA LYS A 121 -4.44 -14.40 7.36
C LYS A 121 -4.98 -13.16 6.62
N ARG A 122 -4.90 -11.98 7.25
CA ARG A 122 -5.38 -10.71 6.71
C ARG A 122 -4.26 -9.91 6.05
N ARG A 123 -3.01 -10.31 6.24
CA ARG A 123 -1.85 -9.63 5.66
C ARG A 123 -1.41 -10.28 4.35
N PRO A 124 -1.06 -9.48 3.33
CA PRO A 124 -0.29 -9.99 2.22
C PRO A 124 1.11 -10.45 2.69
N LEU A 125 1.68 -11.42 1.99
CA LEU A 125 3.04 -11.88 2.20
C LEU A 125 4.02 -10.80 1.68
N PRO A 126 4.89 -10.20 2.52
CA PRO A 126 5.71 -9.05 2.12
C PRO A 126 6.61 -9.27 0.90
N ASP A 127 6.95 -10.52 0.59
CA ASP A 127 7.82 -10.96 -0.50
C ASP A 127 7.13 -11.92 -1.47
N TYR A 128 5.80 -11.77 -1.66
CA TYR A 128 5.06 -12.59 -2.62
C TYR A 128 5.52 -12.44 -4.08
N ILE A 129 6.09 -11.31 -4.48
CA ILE A 129 6.60 -11.14 -5.85
C ILE A 129 7.77 -12.10 -6.07
N GLU A 130 8.66 -12.21 -5.10
CA GLU A 130 9.85 -13.06 -5.16
C GLU A 130 9.53 -14.54 -4.89
N LYS A 131 8.63 -14.82 -3.93
CA LYS A 131 8.36 -16.19 -3.46
C LYS A 131 7.23 -16.90 -4.18
N VAL A 132 6.24 -16.17 -4.70
CA VAL A 132 5.00 -16.76 -5.25
C VAL A 132 4.89 -16.47 -6.74
N GLN A 133 5.08 -15.22 -7.13
CA GLN A 133 4.89 -14.82 -8.52
C GLN A 133 6.07 -15.24 -9.39
N LYS A 134 5.76 -15.65 -10.62
CA LYS A 134 6.76 -16.02 -11.64
C LYS A 134 6.81 -15.03 -12.79
N ASP A 135 5.69 -14.36 -13.03
CA ASP A 135 5.43 -13.59 -14.24
C ASP A 135 4.97 -12.15 -13.96
N VAL A 136 4.57 -11.87 -12.72
CA VAL A 136 4.16 -10.55 -12.25
C VAL A 136 5.30 -9.90 -11.49
N SER A 137 5.67 -8.67 -11.89
CA SER A 137 6.71 -7.88 -11.23
C SER A 137 6.11 -6.77 -10.34
N ALA A 138 6.91 -6.26 -9.40
CA ALA A 138 6.54 -5.09 -8.58
C ALA A 138 6.18 -3.86 -9.43
N ASN A 139 6.85 -3.66 -10.57
CA ASN A 139 6.52 -2.56 -11.49
C ASN A 139 5.14 -2.74 -12.15
N MET A 140 4.81 -3.96 -12.60
CA MET A 140 3.49 -4.25 -13.17
C MET A 140 2.37 -4.01 -12.14
N ARG A 141 2.61 -4.39 -10.87
CA ARG A 141 1.69 -4.07 -9.76
C ARG A 141 1.53 -2.55 -9.60
N GLY A 142 2.63 -1.80 -9.56
CA GLY A 142 2.59 -0.34 -9.45
C GLY A 142 1.81 0.33 -10.59
N VAL A 143 2.03 -0.12 -11.83
CA VAL A 143 1.28 0.37 -13.00
C VAL A 143 -0.21 0.01 -12.92
N LEU A 144 -0.55 -1.20 -12.48
CA LEU A 144 -1.95 -1.58 -12.26
C LEU A 144 -2.62 -0.65 -11.23
N VAL A 145 -1.97 -0.41 -10.09
CA VAL A 145 -2.54 0.44 -9.03
C VAL A 145 -2.65 1.90 -9.49
N ASP A 146 -1.66 2.42 -10.23
CA ASP A 146 -1.72 3.77 -10.83
C ASP A 146 -2.96 3.92 -11.73
N TRP A 147 -3.22 2.92 -12.58
CA TRP A 147 -4.42 2.92 -13.42
C TRP A 147 -5.72 2.78 -12.61
N LEU A 148 -5.74 1.94 -11.57
CA LEU A 148 -6.92 1.79 -10.71
C LEU A 148 -7.27 3.09 -9.97
N VAL A 149 -6.31 3.98 -9.70
CA VAL A 149 -6.60 5.32 -9.17
C VAL A 149 -7.43 6.15 -10.15
N GLU A 150 -7.13 6.04 -11.46
CA GLU A 150 -7.93 6.70 -12.50
C GLU A 150 -9.31 6.08 -12.64
N VAL A 151 -9.41 4.74 -12.59
CA VAL A 151 -10.70 4.02 -12.63
C VAL A 151 -11.59 4.44 -11.45
N ALA A 152 -11.03 4.49 -10.24
CA ALA A 152 -11.75 4.96 -9.05
C ALA A 152 -12.23 6.41 -9.21
N ALA A 153 -11.45 7.28 -9.85
CA ALA A 153 -11.86 8.65 -10.13
C ALA A 153 -12.98 8.73 -11.20
N GLU A 154 -12.91 7.93 -12.26
CA GLU A 154 -13.92 7.88 -13.33
C GLU A 154 -15.29 7.45 -12.77
N TYR A 155 -15.31 6.42 -11.92
CA TYR A 155 -16.53 5.94 -11.27
C TYR A 155 -16.87 6.64 -9.95
N LYS A 156 -16.09 7.68 -9.58
CA LYS A 156 -16.28 8.47 -8.35
C LYS A 156 -16.37 7.62 -7.08
N LEU A 157 -15.60 6.55 -7.03
CA LEU A 157 -15.54 5.63 -5.89
C LEU A 157 -14.91 6.32 -4.68
N LEU A 158 -15.30 5.86 -3.49
CA LEU A 158 -14.69 6.25 -2.23
C LEU A 158 -13.22 5.83 -2.20
N SER A 159 -12.40 6.58 -1.44
CA SER A 159 -11.01 6.17 -1.24
C SER A 159 -10.93 4.82 -0.54
N ASP A 160 -11.81 4.53 0.43
CA ASP A 160 -11.85 3.25 1.15
C ASP A 160 -11.97 2.05 0.18
N THR A 161 -12.77 2.19 -0.88
CA THR A 161 -12.89 1.21 -1.97
C THR A 161 -11.55 0.94 -2.67
N LEU A 162 -10.76 1.99 -2.96
CA LEU A 162 -9.42 1.83 -3.54
C LEU A 162 -8.47 1.09 -2.58
N TYR A 163 -8.47 1.45 -1.29
CA TYR A 163 -7.60 0.78 -0.30
C TYR A 163 -7.95 -0.72 -0.16
N LEU A 164 -9.25 -1.05 -0.13
CA LEU A 164 -9.71 -2.45 -0.10
C LEU A 164 -9.34 -3.19 -1.39
N THR A 165 -9.48 -2.54 -2.56
CA THR A 165 -9.08 -3.10 -3.85
C THR A 165 -7.62 -3.56 -3.82
N VAL A 166 -6.71 -2.68 -3.39
CA VAL A 166 -5.27 -3.00 -3.33
C VAL A 166 -4.99 -4.12 -2.32
N SER A 167 -5.66 -4.09 -1.15
CA SER A 167 -5.58 -5.16 -0.15
C SER A 167 -5.99 -6.52 -0.72
N TYR A 168 -7.05 -6.58 -1.52
CA TYR A 168 -7.50 -7.83 -2.15
C TYR A 168 -6.52 -8.33 -3.20
N ILE A 169 -5.99 -7.45 -4.04
CA ILE A 169 -4.97 -7.78 -5.05
C ILE A 169 -3.74 -8.39 -4.38
N ASP A 170 -3.18 -7.71 -3.38
CA ASP A 170 -1.93 -8.15 -2.74
C ASP A 170 -2.12 -9.46 -1.98
N ARG A 171 -3.23 -9.64 -1.27
CA ARG A 171 -3.55 -10.91 -0.58
C ARG A 171 -3.78 -12.04 -1.57
N PHE A 172 -4.45 -11.78 -2.70
CA PHE A 172 -4.65 -12.79 -3.73
C PHE A 172 -3.32 -13.24 -4.34
N LEU A 173 -2.45 -12.29 -4.72
CA LEU A 173 -1.11 -12.57 -5.26
C LEU A 173 -0.17 -13.21 -4.24
N SER A 174 -0.47 -13.08 -2.94
CA SER A 174 0.28 -13.76 -1.88
C SER A 174 0.05 -15.27 -1.81
N MET A 175 -1.03 -15.78 -2.43
CA MET A 175 -1.43 -17.18 -2.34
C MET A 175 -1.58 -17.84 -3.71
N ASN A 176 -1.81 -17.06 -4.76
CA ASN A 176 -2.12 -17.56 -6.09
C ASN A 176 -1.10 -17.03 -7.11
N VAL A 177 -0.46 -17.95 -7.84
CA VAL A 177 0.37 -17.59 -9.00
C VAL A 177 -0.53 -17.06 -10.10
N LEU A 178 -0.25 -15.85 -10.58
CA LEU A 178 -1.02 -15.22 -11.65
C LEU A 178 -0.13 -14.98 -12.86
N ASN A 179 -0.69 -15.20 -14.05
CA ASN A 179 -0.08 -14.77 -15.29
C ASN A 179 -0.31 -13.25 -15.48
N ARG A 180 0.71 -12.52 -15.95
CA ARG A 180 0.64 -11.07 -16.20
C ARG A 180 -0.55 -10.63 -17.06
N GLN A 181 -0.99 -11.44 -18.04
CA GLN A 181 -2.13 -11.11 -18.91
C GLN A 181 -3.47 -11.11 -18.16
N ARG A 182 -3.55 -11.76 -16.99
CA ARG A 182 -4.74 -11.77 -16.12
C ARG A 182 -4.65 -10.75 -14.98
N LEU A 183 -3.57 -9.96 -14.91
CA LEU A 183 -3.36 -9.01 -13.83
C LEU A 183 -4.38 -7.86 -13.86
N GLN A 184 -4.73 -7.34 -15.05
CA GLN A 184 -5.80 -6.34 -15.16
C GLN A 184 -7.16 -6.89 -14.75
N LEU A 185 -7.48 -8.13 -15.17
CA LEU A 185 -8.70 -8.82 -14.77
C LEU A 185 -8.80 -8.95 -13.25
N LEU A 186 -7.71 -9.35 -12.58
CA LEU A 186 -7.67 -9.38 -11.10
C LEU A 186 -7.93 -7.99 -10.52
N GLY A 187 -7.33 -6.94 -11.09
CA GLY A 187 -7.48 -5.57 -10.62
C GLY A 187 -8.92 -5.06 -10.67
N VAL A 188 -9.56 -5.12 -11.84
CA VAL A 188 -10.96 -4.66 -12.00
C VAL A 188 -11.94 -5.51 -11.20
N THR A 189 -11.69 -6.81 -11.10
CA THR A 189 -12.53 -7.71 -10.30
C THR A 189 -12.38 -7.42 -8.81
N SER A 190 -11.17 -7.15 -8.34
CA SER A 190 -10.94 -6.76 -6.94
C SER A 190 -11.63 -5.43 -6.62
N MET A 191 -11.65 -4.49 -7.57
CA MET A 191 -12.36 -3.23 -7.43
C MET A 191 -13.87 -3.41 -7.42
N LEU A 192 -14.42 -4.27 -8.29
CA LEU A 192 -15.84 -4.66 -8.26
C LEU A 192 -16.24 -5.20 -6.89
N ILE A 193 -15.45 -6.11 -6.31
CA ILE A 193 -15.73 -6.69 -4.98
C ILE A 193 -15.64 -5.61 -3.91
N ALA A 194 -14.63 -4.74 -3.94
CA ALA A 194 -14.49 -3.64 -3.00
C ALA A 194 -15.67 -2.66 -3.11
N SER A 195 -16.11 -2.33 -4.33
CA SER A 195 -17.27 -1.48 -4.56
C SER A 195 -18.53 -2.10 -3.96
N LYS A 196 -18.79 -3.40 -4.20
CA LYS A 196 -19.94 -4.11 -3.59
C LYS A 196 -19.91 -4.11 -2.06
N TYR A 197 -18.73 -4.01 -1.46
CA TYR A 197 -18.55 -4.03 -0.02
C TYR A 197 -18.73 -2.65 0.62
N GLU A 198 -18.25 -1.59 -0.03
CA GLU A 198 -18.10 -0.26 0.58
C GLU A 198 -19.07 0.79 0.00
N GLU A 199 -19.45 0.68 -1.28
CA GLU A 199 -20.26 1.70 -1.95
C GLU A 199 -21.76 1.50 -1.68
N ILE A 200 -22.48 2.61 -1.51
CA ILE A 200 -23.95 2.59 -1.44
C ILE A 200 -24.54 2.08 -2.75
N ASN A 201 -23.99 2.55 -3.88
CA ASN A 201 -24.41 2.19 -5.23
C ASN A 201 -23.19 1.74 -6.04
N PRO A 202 -22.79 0.46 -5.94
CA PRO A 202 -21.62 -0.04 -6.66
C PRO A 202 -21.86 -0.06 -8.18
N PRO A 203 -20.83 0.17 -9.03
CA PRO A 203 -20.93 -0.05 -10.46
C PRO A 203 -21.26 -1.50 -10.80
N HIS A 204 -21.93 -1.71 -11.93
CA HIS A 204 -22.30 -3.03 -12.40
C HIS A 204 -21.10 -3.76 -13.03
N VAL A 205 -21.21 -5.07 -13.22
CA VAL A 205 -20.13 -5.89 -13.81
C VAL A 205 -19.81 -5.40 -15.23
N GLU A 206 -20.83 -5.00 -15.97
CA GLU A 206 -20.76 -4.45 -17.31
C GLU A 206 -19.91 -3.17 -17.38
N ASP A 207 -19.94 -2.33 -16.33
CA ASP A 207 -19.11 -1.13 -16.26
C ASP A 207 -17.61 -1.51 -16.19
N PHE A 208 -17.27 -2.51 -15.38
CA PHE A 208 -15.90 -3.01 -15.31
C PHE A 208 -15.45 -3.76 -16.57
N CYS A 209 -16.36 -4.40 -17.32
CA CYS A 209 -16.05 -4.88 -18.66
C CYS A 209 -15.75 -3.70 -19.59
N TYR A 210 -16.60 -2.67 -19.57
CA TYR A 210 -16.47 -1.49 -20.42
C TYR A 210 -15.16 -0.73 -20.20
N ILE A 211 -14.76 -0.48 -18.94
CA ILE A 211 -13.51 0.27 -18.65
C ILE A 211 -12.25 -0.46 -19.12
N THR A 212 -12.33 -1.76 -19.34
CA THR A 212 -11.26 -2.56 -19.94
C THR A 212 -11.34 -2.59 -21.48
N ASP A 213 -12.11 -1.70 -22.12
CA ASP A 213 -12.59 -1.79 -23.52
C ASP A 213 -13.04 -3.21 -23.90
N ASN A 214 -13.77 -3.88 -23.01
CA ASN A 214 -14.25 -5.25 -23.22
C ASN A 214 -13.13 -6.25 -23.52
N THR A 215 -11.93 -6.04 -22.97
CA THR A 215 -10.83 -7.02 -23.03
C THR A 215 -11.25 -8.33 -22.35
N TYR A 216 -12.10 -8.23 -21.33
CA TYR A 216 -12.62 -9.37 -20.59
C TYR A 216 -14.15 -9.44 -20.69
N SER A 217 -14.67 -10.65 -20.78
CA SER A 217 -16.11 -10.90 -20.77
C SER A 217 -16.69 -10.84 -19.36
N LYS A 218 -18.02 -10.67 -19.26
CA LYS A 218 -18.74 -10.69 -17.98
C LYS A 218 -18.49 -12.01 -17.22
N GLU A 219 -18.48 -13.13 -17.94
CA GLU A 219 -18.27 -14.46 -17.40
C GLU A 219 -16.86 -14.60 -16.81
N GLU A 220 -15.84 -14.00 -17.45
CA GLU A 220 -14.47 -14.00 -16.95
C GLU A 220 -14.35 -13.18 -15.66
N VAL A 221 -14.99 -12.01 -15.59
CA VAL A 221 -15.03 -11.17 -14.38
C VAL A 221 -15.75 -11.88 -13.24
N VAL A 222 -16.92 -12.47 -13.49
CA VAL A 222 -17.68 -13.22 -12.47
C VAL A 222 -16.91 -14.45 -11.99
N LYS A 223 -16.20 -15.15 -12.90
CA LYS A 223 -15.36 -16.28 -12.52
C LYS A 223 -14.19 -15.84 -11.65
N MET A 224 -13.48 -14.78 -12.04
CA MET A 224 -12.41 -14.22 -11.23
C MET A 224 -12.94 -13.75 -9.87
N GLU A 225 -14.15 -13.20 -9.81
CA GLU A 225 -14.77 -12.77 -8.55
C GLU A 225 -14.93 -13.95 -7.60
N ALA A 226 -15.46 -15.07 -8.09
CA ALA A 226 -15.57 -16.29 -7.31
C ALA A 226 -14.20 -16.80 -6.84
N ASP A 227 -13.17 -16.75 -7.70
CA ASP A 227 -11.81 -17.19 -7.37
C ASP A 227 -11.17 -16.31 -6.28
N VAL A 228 -11.36 -14.99 -6.35
CA VAL A 228 -10.88 -14.03 -5.34
C VAL A 228 -11.59 -14.27 -4.01
N LEU A 229 -12.92 -14.33 -3.99
CA LEU A 229 -13.70 -14.54 -2.76
C LEU A 229 -13.35 -15.86 -2.07
N LYS A 230 -13.19 -16.94 -2.84
CA LYS A 230 -12.75 -18.24 -2.32
C LYS A 230 -11.34 -18.19 -1.76
N SER A 231 -10.40 -17.57 -2.47
CA SER A 231 -9.00 -17.44 -2.02
C SER A 231 -8.88 -16.65 -0.73
N LEU A 232 -9.65 -15.55 -0.61
CA LEU A 232 -9.67 -14.71 0.58
C LEU A 232 -10.59 -15.25 1.68
N LYS A 233 -11.25 -16.39 1.47
CA LYS A 233 -12.21 -17.02 2.39
C LYS A 233 -13.29 -16.05 2.85
N PHE A 234 -13.75 -15.17 1.96
CA PHE A 234 -14.72 -14.11 2.23
C PHE A 234 -14.33 -13.12 3.34
N GLU A 235 -13.05 -13.06 3.72
CA GLU A 235 -12.54 -12.11 4.72
C GLU A 235 -12.25 -10.75 4.05
N MET A 236 -13.31 -9.96 3.81
CA MET A 236 -13.24 -8.71 3.02
C MET A 236 -12.99 -7.46 3.88
N GLY A 237 -13.48 -7.42 5.12
CA GLY A 237 -13.39 -6.26 6.02
C GLY A 237 -12.04 -6.11 6.72
N ASN A 238 -10.96 -5.86 5.97
CA ASN A 238 -9.63 -5.63 6.56
C ASN A 238 -9.42 -4.15 6.91
N PRO A 239 -8.78 -3.84 8.06
CA PRO A 239 -8.35 -2.47 8.34
C PRO A 239 -7.35 -2.00 7.29
N THR A 240 -7.51 -0.76 6.83
CA THR A 240 -6.65 -0.14 5.82
C THR A 240 -5.85 1.02 6.40
N ILE A 241 -4.94 1.59 5.61
CA ILE A 241 -4.18 2.78 6.01
C ILE A 241 -5.16 3.91 6.35
N LYS A 242 -6.20 4.09 5.53
CA LYS A 242 -7.22 5.13 5.72
C LYS A 242 -7.99 4.95 7.04
N THR A 243 -8.24 3.71 7.45
CA THR A 243 -8.90 3.39 8.74
C THR A 243 -8.17 4.04 9.92
N PHE A 244 -6.84 3.91 9.98
CA PHE A 244 -6.03 4.50 11.06
C PHE A 244 -5.73 5.98 10.83
N LEU A 245 -5.56 6.38 9.57
CA LEU A 245 -5.22 7.75 9.20
C LEU A 245 -6.28 8.75 9.66
N ARG A 246 -7.57 8.42 9.58
CA ARG A 246 -8.66 9.30 10.08
C ARG A 246 -8.41 9.72 11.54
N ARG A 247 -8.10 8.76 12.41
CA ARG A 247 -7.81 9.00 13.84
C ARG A 247 -6.52 9.81 14.02
N PHE A 248 -5.44 9.44 13.33
CA PHE A 248 -4.16 10.12 13.49
C PHE A 248 -4.14 11.54 12.90
N THR A 249 -4.95 11.82 11.88
CA THR A 249 -5.15 13.18 11.36
C THR A 249 -5.79 14.09 12.41
N THR A 250 -6.74 13.60 13.20
CA THR A 250 -7.33 14.39 14.30
C THR A 250 -6.27 14.72 15.36
N VAL A 251 -5.51 13.71 15.80
CA VAL A 251 -4.45 13.90 16.82
C VAL A 251 -3.31 14.78 16.30
N GLY A 252 -2.89 14.60 15.05
CA GLY A 252 -1.78 15.34 14.44
C GLY A 252 -2.05 16.82 14.20
N GLN A 253 -3.29 17.28 14.42
CA GLN A 253 -3.70 18.66 14.28
C GLN A 253 -3.67 19.46 15.59
N GLU A 254 -3.22 18.87 16.70
CA GLU A 254 -3.18 19.53 18.02
C GLU A 254 -2.41 20.87 18.04
N ASP A 255 -1.39 21.02 17.19
CA ASP A 255 -0.62 22.27 17.12
C ASP A 255 -1.28 23.36 16.25
N TYR A 256 -2.46 23.10 15.70
CA TYR A 256 -3.18 24.02 14.83
C TYR A 256 -4.39 24.59 15.57
N ASN A 257 -4.52 25.93 15.57
CA ASN A 257 -5.67 26.61 16.16
C ASN A 257 -7.01 26.28 15.46
N THR A 258 -6.96 25.71 14.25
CA THR A 258 -8.12 25.34 13.43
C THR A 258 -7.75 24.16 12.55
N SER A 259 -8.75 23.35 12.16
CA SER A 259 -8.56 22.22 11.24
C SER A 259 -7.78 22.63 9.99
N ASN A 260 -6.64 21.98 9.77
CA ASN A 260 -5.76 22.23 8.64
C ASN A 260 -6.02 21.20 7.54
N LEU A 261 -6.87 21.59 6.59
CA LEU A 261 -7.19 20.77 5.41
C LEU A 261 -5.95 20.43 4.55
N GLN A 262 -4.89 21.24 4.58
CA GLN A 262 -3.66 20.90 3.84
C GLN A 262 -2.95 19.71 4.48
N LEU A 263 -2.91 19.62 5.81
CA LEU A 263 -2.35 18.46 6.52
C LEU A 263 -3.14 17.19 6.19
N GLU A 264 -4.47 17.29 6.24
CA GLU A 264 -5.37 16.18 5.93
C GLU A 264 -5.18 15.68 4.49
N PHE A 265 -5.26 16.58 3.49
CA PHE A 265 -5.10 16.20 2.10
C PHE A 265 -3.68 15.72 1.78
N LEU A 266 -2.65 16.30 2.40
CA LEU A 266 -1.28 15.84 2.27
C LEU A 266 -1.12 14.43 2.85
N GLY A 267 -1.77 14.15 3.98
CA GLY A 267 -1.87 12.80 4.54
C GLY A 267 -2.48 11.82 3.54
N TYR A 268 -3.64 12.15 2.96
CA TYR A 268 -4.27 11.27 1.97
C TYR A 268 -3.40 11.06 0.72
N TYR A 269 -2.73 12.10 0.23
CA TYR A 269 -1.81 12.02 -0.89
C TYR A 269 -0.65 11.04 -0.62
N LEU A 270 0.04 11.21 0.50
CA LEU A 270 1.18 10.36 0.87
C LEU A 270 0.74 8.91 1.14
N ALA A 271 -0.43 8.72 1.74
CA ALA A 271 -1.01 7.40 1.95
C ALA A 271 -1.34 6.71 0.62
N GLU A 272 -1.93 7.41 -0.36
CA GLU A 272 -2.19 6.83 -1.68
C GLU A 272 -0.90 6.58 -2.48
N LEU A 273 0.14 7.41 -2.34
CA LEU A 273 1.46 7.12 -2.92
C LEU A 273 2.04 5.80 -2.38
N SER A 274 1.87 5.52 -1.08
CA SER A 274 2.33 4.27 -0.48
C SER A 274 1.65 3.02 -1.07
N LEU A 275 0.45 3.15 -1.66
CA LEU A 275 -0.21 2.03 -2.33
C LEU A 275 0.48 1.61 -3.62
N LEU A 276 1.24 2.50 -4.26
CA LEU A 276 1.92 2.23 -5.54
C LEU A 276 3.19 1.39 -5.33
N ASP A 277 3.90 1.60 -4.22
CA ASP A 277 5.21 0.98 -3.98
C ASP A 277 5.09 -0.37 -3.26
N TYR A 278 5.66 -1.40 -3.87
CA TYR A 278 5.64 -2.76 -3.35
C TYR A 278 6.33 -2.88 -1.97
N CYS A 279 7.35 -2.06 -1.69
CA CYS A 279 8.08 -2.15 -0.43
C CYS A 279 7.21 -1.74 0.77
N CYS A 280 6.16 -0.93 0.56
CA CYS A 280 5.25 -0.50 1.62
C CYS A 280 4.42 -1.65 2.22
N ILE A 281 4.25 -2.77 1.50
CA ILE A 281 3.46 -3.92 1.93
C ILE A 281 4.00 -4.59 3.21
N ARG A 282 5.31 -4.46 3.47
CA ARG A 282 5.94 -5.02 4.68
C ARG A 282 5.42 -4.37 5.97
N PHE A 283 4.95 -3.13 5.89
CA PHE A 283 4.51 -2.35 7.04
C PHE A 283 3.05 -2.63 7.39
N LEU A 284 2.69 -2.39 8.65
CA LEU A 284 1.29 -2.44 9.07
C LEU A 284 0.54 -1.18 8.57
N PRO A 285 -0.75 -1.29 8.24
CA PRO A 285 -1.56 -0.13 7.87
C PRO A 285 -1.50 1.02 8.89
N SER A 286 -1.52 0.73 10.20
CA SER A 286 -1.36 1.75 11.24
C SER A 286 0.02 2.42 11.24
N LEU A 287 1.09 1.66 10.98
CA LEU A 287 2.45 2.19 10.91
C LEU A 287 2.61 3.14 9.70
N VAL A 288 2.04 2.77 8.55
CA VAL A 288 2.04 3.62 7.36
C VAL A 288 1.24 4.90 7.63
N ALA A 289 0.06 4.80 8.24
CA ALA A 289 -0.75 5.96 8.59
C ALA A 289 -0.01 6.93 9.55
N ALA A 290 0.67 6.40 10.57
CA ALA A 290 1.50 7.18 11.49
C ALA A 290 2.66 7.88 10.76
N SER A 291 3.36 7.14 9.89
CA SER A 291 4.49 7.64 9.11
C SER A 291 4.08 8.75 8.14
N VAL A 292 2.89 8.63 7.55
CA VAL A 292 2.28 9.65 6.70
C VAL A 292 2.02 10.94 7.49
N ILE A 293 1.47 10.85 8.71
CA ILE A 293 1.23 12.05 9.54
C ILE A 293 2.54 12.71 9.97
N PHE A 294 3.54 11.92 10.34
CA PHE A 294 4.89 12.42 10.62
C PHE A 294 5.41 13.23 9.42
N LEU A 295 5.38 12.65 8.22
CA LEU A 295 5.91 13.27 7.01
C LEU A 295 5.08 14.49 6.58
N SER A 296 3.76 14.46 6.75
CA SER A 296 2.88 15.61 6.50
C SER A 296 3.22 16.79 7.41
N ARG A 297 3.41 16.55 8.72
CA ARG A 297 3.82 17.59 9.67
C ARG A 297 5.20 18.14 9.33
N PHE A 298 6.15 17.28 8.97
CA PHE A 298 7.49 17.69 8.54
C PHE A 298 7.45 18.56 7.27
N THR A 299 6.65 18.16 6.28
CA THR A 299 6.52 18.92 5.01
C THR A 299 5.94 20.31 5.26
N LEU A 300 4.93 20.43 6.12
CA LEU A 300 4.27 21.72 6.39
C LEU A 300 5.04 22.60 7.40
N ARG A 301 5.74 21.99 8.36
CA ARG A 301 6.47 22.69 9.43
C ARG A 301 7.86 22.05 9.64
N PRO A 302 8.81 22.23 8.71
CA PRO A 302 10.10 21.54 8.77
C PRO A 302 10.98 21.91 9.97
N LYS A 303 10.69 23.03 10.64
CA LYS A 303 11.43 23.50 11.83
C LYS A 303 10.90 22.91 13.15
N LEU A 304 9.73 22.30 13.15
CA LEU A 304 9.10 21.74 14.35
C LEU A 304 9.28 20.23 14.37
N HIS A 305 9.45 19.65 15.56
CA HIS A 305 9.49 18.20 15.69
C HIS A 305 8.16 17.59 15.23
N PRO A 306 8.15 16.72 14.20
CA PRO A 306 6.91 16.24 13.58
C PRO A 306 6.17 15.19 14.41
N TRP A 307 6.83 14.58 15.40
CA TRP A 307 6.21 13.58 16.29
C TRP A 307 6.00 14.15 17.68
N SER A 308 4.75 14.16 18.14
CA SER A 308 4.37 14.70 19.45
C SER A 308 4.02 13.61 20.45
N SER A 309 3.98 13.97 21.74
CA SER A 309 3.61 13.03 22.80
C SER A 309 2.21 12.46 22.61
N ALA A 310 1.25 13.24 22.08
CA ALA A 310 -0.09 12.75 21.81
C ALA A 310 -0.10 11.72 20.69
N LEU A 311 0.58 11.99 19.56
CA LEU A 311 0.71 11.02 18.47
C LEU A 311 1.34 9.70 18.95
N GLN A 312 2.39 9.78 19.78
CA GLN A 312 3.00 8.60 20.37
C GLN A 312 2.03 7.84 21.27
N GLN A 313 1.25 8.54 22.11
CA GLN A 313 0.25 7.91 23.00
C GLN A 313 -0.89 7.23 22.22
N TYR A 314 -1.48 7.92 21.24
CA TYR A 314 -2.64 7.42 20.49
C TYR A 314 -2.29 6.37 19.42
N SER A 315 -1.07 6.42 18.87
CA SER A 315 -0.61 5.42 17.88
C SER A 315 0.15 4.26 18.50
N GLY A 316 0.75 4.45 19.68
CA GLY A 316 1.64 3.47 20.31
C GLY A 316 3.01 3.32 19.63
N TYR A 317 3.34 4.16 18.64
CA TYR A 317 4.63 4.12 17.93
C TYR A 317 5.57 5.23 18.41
N LYS A 318 6.83 4.86 18.63
CA LYS A 318 7.92 5.81 18.84
C LYS A 318 8.43 6.35 17.49
N PRO A 319 9.10 7.51 17.47
CA PRO A 319 9.72 8.04 16.26
C PRO A 319 10.65 7.02 15.57
N VAL A 320 11.44 6.28 16.35
CA VAL A 320 12.37 5.25 15.83
C VAL A 320 11.66 4.13 15.08
N ASP A 321 10.44 3.75 15.49
CA ASP A 321 9.66 2.69 14.84
C ASP A 321 9.19 3.10 13.44
N LEU A 322 9.02 4.41 13.22
CA LEU A 322 8.50 4.98 11.98
C LEU A 322 9.59 5.21 10.93
N LYS A 323 10.86 5.25 11.34
CA LYS A 323 11.99 5.72 10.54
C LYS A 323 12.02 5.12 9.13
N ASP A 324 12.03 3.79 9.02
CA ASP A 324 12.15 3.10 7.74
C ASP A 324 10.95 3.40 6.82
N CYS A 325 9.74 3.46 7.38
CA CYS A 325 8.53 3.72 6.63
C CYS A 325 8.44 5.20 6.19
N VAL A 326 8.79 6.13 7.08
CA VAL A 326 8.89 7.57 6.78
C VAL A 326 9.91 7.82 5.66
N CYS A 327 11.11 7.24 5.75
CA CYS A 327 12.13 7.40 4.72
C CYS A 327 11.64 6.86 3.36
N LEU A 328 10.99 5.70 3.34
CA LEU A 328 10.44 5.12 2.12
C LEU A 328 9.36 6.01 1.48
N ILE A 329 8.40 6.51 2.27
CA ILE A 329 7.35 7.39 1.78
C ILE A 329 7.92 8.75 1.36
N HIS A 330 8.97 9.22 2.03
CA HIS A 330 9.67 10.44 1.66
C HIS A 330 10.36 10.30 0.29
N GLU A 331 11.00 9.17 -0.01
CA GLU A 331 11.52 8.88 -1.35
C GLU A 331 10.43 8.89 -2.42
N LEU A 332 9.24 8.37 -2.10
CA LEU A 332 8.07 8.46 -2.96
C LEU A 332 7.63 9.91 -3.14
N GLN A 333 7.50 10.71 -2.08
CA GLN A 333 7.12 12.13 -2.18
C GLN A 333 8.07 12.90 -3.13
N LEU A 334 9.38 12.72 -2.94
CA LEU A 334 10.45 13.33 -3.74
C LEU A 334 10.58 12.76 -5.17
N SER A 335 9.72 11.81 -5.57
CA SER A 335 9.75 11.17 -6.89
C SER A 335 11.05 10.43 -7.20
N LYS A 336 11.81 10.01 -6.18
CA LYS A 336 12.98 9.13 -6.34
C LYS A 336 12.57 7.71 -6.73
N ARG A 337 11.34 7.32 -6.37
CA ARG A 337 10.69 6.05 -6.73
C ARG A 337 9.37 6.31 -7.43
N GLY A 338 9.01 5.43 -8.36
CA GLY A 338 7.70 5.46 -9.03
C GLY A 338 7.41 6.75 -9.79
N SER A 339 8.42 7.45 -10.31
CA SER A 339 8.26 8.73 -11.01
C SER A 339 7.41 8.64 -12.28
N SER A 340 7.32 7.45 -12.89
CA SER A 340 6.47 7.17 -14.04
C SER A 340 4.99 6.95 -13.70
N LEU A 341 4.66 6.78 -12.41
CA LEU A 341 3.30 6.58 -11.89
C LEU A 341 2.73 7.93 -11.47
N VAL A 342 1.84 8.49 -12.29
CA VAL A 342 1.45 9.91 -12.21
C VAL A 342 0.02 10.14 -11.73
N ALA A 343 -0.83 9.11 -11.71
CA ALA A 343 -2.27 9.27 -11.47
C ALA A 343 -2.56 9.87 -10.09
N VAL A 344 -1.90 9.38 -9.04
CA VAL A 344 -2.03 9.92 -7.68
C VAL A 344 -1.58 11.39 -7.63
N ARG A 345 -0.46 11.73 -8.26
CA ARG A 345 0.07 13.10 -8.24
C ARG A 345 -0.87 14.07 -8.93
N GLU A 346 -1.38 13.71 -10.10
CA GLU A 346 -2.32 14.53 -10.87
C GLU A 346 -3.68 14.63 -10.16
N LYS A 347 -4.15 13.56 -9.49
CA LYS A 347 -5.33 13.62 -8.62
C LYS A 347 -5.17 14.69 -7.54
N TYR A 348 -4.07 14.66 -6.77
CA TYR A 348 -3.84 15.58 -5.64
C TYR A 348 -3.28 16.96 -6.03
N LYS A 349 -3.01 17.19 -7.32
CA LYS A 349 -2.66 18.50 -7.89
C LYS A 349 -3.88 19.41 -8.06
N GLN A 350 -5.08 18.82 -8.08
CA GLN A 350 -6.33 19.55 -8.25
C GLN A 350 -6.59 20.51 -7.08
N HIS A 351 -7.18 21.67 -7.38
CA HIS A 351 -7.48 22.70 -6.39
C HIS A 351 -8.38 22.19 -5.24
N LYS A 352 -9.26 21.21 -5.52
CA LYS A 352 -10.11 20.56 -4.50
C LYS A 352 -9.32 19.89 -3.37
N PHE A 353 -8.08 19.50 -3.64
CA PHE A 353 -7.15 18.93 -2.66
C PHE A 353 -6.06 19.92 -2.24
N LYS A 354 -6.29 21.23 -2.41
CA LYS A 354 -5.32 22.30 -2.05
C LYS A 354 -3.95 22.16 -2.73
N CYS A 355 -3.89 21.48 -3.88
CA CYS A 355 -2.68 21.25 -4.65
C CYS A 355 -1.54 20.61 -3.82
N VAL A 356 -1.86 19.78 -2.83
CA VAL A 356 -0.85 19.24 -1.89
C VAL A 356 0.25 18.43 -2.56
N SER A 357 0.03 17.88 -3.77
CA SER A 357 1.08 17.17 -4.51
C SER A 357 2.19 18.08 -5.04
N THR A 358 1.97 19.40 -5.10
CA THR A 358 3.01 20.38 -5.47
C THR A 358 3.89 20.76 -4.28
N LEU A 359 3.51 20.38 -3.06
CA LEU A 359 4.32 20.62 -1.86
C LEU A 359 5.50 19.64 -1.84
N SER A 360 6.70 20.18 -1.71
CA SER A 360 7.92 19.38 -1.53
C SER A 360 8.48 19.58 -0.13
N SER A 361 8.85 18.47 0.49
CA SER A 361 9.61 18.42 1.74
C SER A 361 11.09 18.73 1.49
N LEU A 362 11.80 19.03 2.58
CA LEU A 362 13.26 19.16 2.51
C LEU A 362 13.89 17.82 2.10
N PRO A 363 14.99 17.81 1.32
CA PRO A 363 15.57 16.57 0.77
C PRO A 363 15.97 15.53 1.81
N GLU A 364 16.28 15.97 3.04
CA GLU A 364 16.72 15.15 4.15
C GLU A 364 15.90 15.46 5.40
N ILE A 365 15.52 14.38 6.10
CA ILE A 365 14.87 14.48 7.41
C ILE A 365 15.97 14.38 8.47
N PRO A 366 16.08 15.34 9.39
CA PRO A 366 17.05 15.28 10.48
C PRO A 366 16.94 13.98 11.28
N GLN A 367 18.07 13.29 11.49
CA GLN A 367 18.10 12.03 12.27
C GLN A 367 17.61 12.23 13.71
N SER A 368 17.82 13.43 14.26
CA SER A 368 17.32 13.84 15.57
C SER A 368 15.79 13.77 15.71
N PHE A 369 15.03 13.80 14.61
CA PHE A 369 13.57 13.64 14.65
C PHE A 369 13.11 12.20 14.85
N PHE A 370 14.03 11.23 14.75
CA PHE A 370 13.77 9.81 15.03
C PHE A 370 14.32 9.36 16.38
N GLU A 371 15.01 10.25 17.10
CA GLU A 371 15.44 10.00 18.47
C GLU A 371 14.24 10.23 19.41
N ASP A 372 14.18 9.44 20.50
CA ASP A 372 13.19 9.69 21.54
C ASP A 372 13.41 11.12 22.07
N ALA A 373 12.34 11.91 22.15
CA ALA A 373 12.42 13.26 22.70
C ALA A 373 13.05 13.17 24.10
N LYS A 374 14.20 13.84 24.30
CA LYS A 374 14.82 13.92 25.62
C LYS A 374 13.80 14.59 26.54
N GLU A 375 13.32 13.83 27.52
CA GLU A 375 12.37 14.30 28.55
C GLU A 375 12.85 15.56 29.26
#